data_AF-A0A2C9LVZ0-F1
#
_entry.id   AF-A0A2C9LVZ0-F1
#
_cell.length_a   1.000
_cell.length_b   1.000
_cell.length_c   1.000
_cell.angle_alpha   90.00
_cell.angle_beta   90.00
_cell.angle_gamma   90.00
#
_symmetry.space_group_name_H-M   'P 1'
#
loop_
_entity.id
_entity.type
_entity.pdbx_description
1 polymer ?
#
loop_
_entity_poly.entity_id
_entity_poly.type
_entity_poly.pdbx_seq_one_letter_code
_entity_poly.pdbx_strand_id
1 'polypeptide(L)'
;MNKPRYDLVVFDWDGTLLDSTAAIVRAIQAASRDVGAVEPTDERARYVIGMGLLDALKYAVPDLPETHYDDLVNAYRRHYLSGDHELTLFAGVEPLLQQLQAENRWVAVATGKSRLGLNRALGHS
;
A
#
# COMPACT_ATOMS: atom_id res chain seq x y z
N MET A 1 20.81 31.19 5.97
CA MET A 1 20.39 29.78 5.78
C MET A 1 20.33 29.52 4.28
N ASN A 2 21.00 28.49 3.78
CA ASN A 2 20.92 28.15 2.35
C ASN A 2 19.55 27.57 2.05
N LYS A 3 18.88 28.10 1.02
CA LYS A 3 17.59 27.60 0.56
C LYS A 3 17.77 26.16 0.05
N PRO A 4 16.90 25.20 0.46
CA PRO A 4 16.97 23.84 -0.06
C PRO A 4 16.77 23.84 -1.59
N ARG A 5 17.45 22.92 -2.29
CA ARG A 5 17.29 22.77 -3.75
C ARG A 5 15.86 22.40 -4.14
N TYR A 6 15.13 21.73 -3.25
CA TYR A 6 13.75 21.28 -3.45
C TYR A 6 12.92 21.59 -2.21
N ASP A 7 11.82 22.32 -2.39
CA ASP A 7 10.96 22.75 -1.29
C ASP A 7 9.94 21.66 -0.86
N LEU A 8 9.70 20.65 -1.70
CA LEU A 8 8.74 19.55 -1.47
C LEU A 8 9.38 18.19 -1.71
N VAL A 9 9.11 17.25 -0.81
CA VAL A 9 9.41 15.82 -0.95
C VAL A 9 8.09 15.05 -0.86
N VAL A 10 7.81 14.22 -1.86
CA VAL A 10 6.60 13.39 -1.92
C VAL A 10 7.00 11.92 -1.82
N PHE A 11 6.39 11.20 -0.88
CA PHE A 11 6.62 9.78 -0.68
C PHE A 11 5.40 8.97 -1.13
N ASP A 12 5.64 7.78 -1.67
CA ASP A 12 4.61 6.74 -1.64
C ASP A 12 4.48 6.17 -0.21
N TRP A 13 3.42 5.41 0.05
CA TRP A 13 3.11 4.85 1.36
C TRP A 13 3.54 3.39 1.50
N ASP A 14 2.84 2.48 0.81
CA ASP A 14 3.02 1.04 0.94
C ASP A 14 4.35 0.58 0.32
N GLY A 15 5.21 -0.06 1.10
CA GLY A 15 6.54 -0.48 0.64
C GLY A 15 7.54 0.67 0.49
N THR A 16 7.18 1.89 0.90
CA THR A 16 8.08 3.06 0.93
C THR A 16 8.24 3.63 2.34
N LEU A 17 7.14 4.06 2.96
CA LEU A 17 7.14 4.52 4.36
C LEU A 17 6.72 3.40 5.31
N LEU A 18 5.72 2.60 4.91
CA LEU A 18 5.17 1.50 5.68
C LEU A 18 5.71 0.16 5.17
N ASP A 19 6.17 -0.72 6.07
CA ASP A 19 6.60 -2.07 5.71
C ASP A 19 5.39 -3.01 5.52
N SER A 20 4.67 -2.80 4.41
CA SER A 20 3.38 -3.47 4.14
C SER A 20 3.40 -4.45 2.98
N THR A 21 4.50 -4.53 2.23
CA THR A 21 4.62 -5.33 0.99
C THR A 21 4.22 -6.78 1.19
N ALA A 22 4.76 -7.43 2.23
CA ALA A 22 4.48 -8.84 2.50
C ALA A 22 3.02 -9.08 2.91
N ALA A 23 2.41 -8.15 3.64
CA ALA A 23 1.00 -8.25 4.02
C ALA A 23 0.07 -8.08 2.81
N ILE A 24 0.38 -7.15 1.90
CA ILE A 24 -0.38 -6.96 0.66
C ILE A 24 -0.34 -8.23 -0.20
N VAL A 25 0.85 -8.82 -0.39
CA VAL A 25 1.02 -10.07 -1.15
C VAL A 25 0.15 -11.19 -0.55
N ARG A 26 0.26 -11.41 0.76
CA ARG A 26 -0.53 -12.44 1.46
C ARG A 26 -2.03 -12.19 1.34
N ALA A 27 -2.47 -10.94 1.43
CA ALA A 27 -3.87 -10.57 1.31
C ALA A 27 -4.42 -10.83 -0.10
N ILE A 28 -3.65 -10.52 -1.16
CA ILE A 28 -4.04 -10.82 -2.55
C ILE A 28 -4.16 -12.33 -2.77
N GLN A 29 -3.17 -13.11 -2.32
CA GLN A 29 -3.17 -14.56 -2.47
C GLN A 29 -4.33 -15.21 -1.69
N ALA A 30 -4.55 -14.79 -0.45
CA ALA A 30 -5.67 -15.27 0.36
C ALA A 30 -7.03 -14.91 -0.25
N ALA A 31 -7.19 -13.68 -0.75
CA ALA A 31 -8.40 -13.26 -1.44
C ALA A 31 -8.64 -14.05 -2.72
N SER A 32 -7.58 -14.38 -3.47
CA SER A 32 -7.65 -15.21 -4.67
C SER A 32 -8.16 -16.62 -4.35
N ARG A 33 -7.68 -17.22 -3.25
CA ARG A 33 -8.18 -18.52 -2.75
C ARG A 33 -9.66 -18.46 -2.38
N ASP A 34 -10.09 -17.42 -1.67
CA ASP A 34 -11.47 -17.26 -1.23
C ASP A 34 -12.48 -17.25 -2.40
N VAL A 35 -12.09 -16.66 -3.54
CA VAL A 35 -12.95 -16.56 -4.74
C VAL A 35 -12.71 -17.68 -5.75
N GLY A 36 -11.85 -18.66 -5.43
CA GLY A 36 -11.53 -19.77 -6.31
C GLY A 36 -10.70 -19.40 -7.54
N ALA A 37 -10.00 -18.27 -7.50
CA ALA A 37 -9.10 -17.85 -8.58
C ALA A 37 -7.73 -18.53 -8.49
N VAL A 38 -6.99 -18.49 -9.59
CA VAL A 38 -5.57 -18.86 -9.58
C VAL A 38 -4.80 -17.86 -8.74
N GLU A 39 -4.07 -18.36 -7.75
CA GLU A 39 -3.25 -17.52 -6.88
C GLU A 39 -2.09 -16.90 -7.68
N PRO A 40 -1.88 -15.57 -7.58
CA PRO A 40 -0.73 -14.95 -8.21
C PRO A 40 0.57 -15.34 -7.51
N THR A 41 1.65 -15.36 -8.29
CA THR A 41 3.00 -15.46 -7.73
C THR A 41 3.31 -14.26 -6.85
N ASP A 42 4.22 -14.47 -5.91
CA ASP A 42 4.80 -13.43 -5.07
C ASP A 42 5.28 -12.21 -5.87
N GLU A 43 5.99 -12.44 -6.97
CA GLU A 43 6.49 -11.38 -7.85
C GLU A 43 5.34 -10.56 -8.45
N ARG A 44 4.31 -11.24 -8.98
CA ARG A 44 3.15 -10.59 -9.59
C ARG A 44 2.35 -9.79 -8.56
N ALA A 45 2.15 -10.35 -7.36
CA ALA A 45 1.45 -9.68 -6.28
C ALA A 45 2.24 -8.48 -5.70
N ARG A 46 3.58 -8.51 -5.74
CA ARG A 46 4.41 -7.35 -5.35
C ARG A 46 4.39 -6.24 -6.39
N TYR A 47 4.37 -6.60 -7.67
CA TYR A 47 4.40 -5.64 -8.78
C TYR A 47 3.26 -4.62 -8.73
N VAL A 48 2.11 -5.00 -8.16
CA VAL A 48 0.90 -4.17 -8.17
C VAL A 48 0.82 -3.14 -7.05
N ILE A 49 1.80 -3.11 -6.14
CA ILE A 49 1.83 -2.17 -5.02
C ILE A 49 2.02 -0.74 -5.55
N GLY A 50 1.24 0.19 -4.98
CA GLY A 50 1.19 1.58 -5.44
C GLY A 50 0.08 1.87 -6.47
N MET A 51 -0.50 0.83 -7.09
CA MET A 51 -1.66 1.00 -7.98
C MET A 51 -2.97 1.19 -7.20
N GLY A 52 -4.00 1.71 -7.90
CA GLY A 52 -5.37 1.67 -7.39
C GLY A 52 -5.83 0.22 -7.19
N LEU A 53 -6.61 -0.03 -6.14
CA LEU A 53 -6.93 -1.40 -5.70
C LEU A 53 -7.54 -2.28 -6.80
N LEU A 54 -8.51 -1.76 -7.56
CA LEU A 54 -9.16 -2.56 -8.60
C LEU A 54 -8.18 -2.91 -9.73
N ASP A 55 -7.40 -1.93 -10.20
CA ASP A 55 -6.39 -2.15 -11.24
C ASP A 55 -5.29 -3.12 -10.77
N ALA A 56 -4.88 -3.01 -9.51
CA ALA A 56 -3.94 -3.94 -8.88
C ALA A 56 -4.46 -5.37 -8.90
N LEU A 57 -5.72 -5.59 -8.51
CA LEU A 57 -6.32 -6.92 -8.49
C LEU A 57 -6.57 -7.48 -9.89
N LYS A 58 -6.98 -6.64 -10.85
CA LYS A 58 -7.08 -7.03 -12.28
C LYS A 58 -5.75 -7.44 -12.87
N TYR A 59 -4.68 -6.72 -12.52
CA TYR A 59 -3.34 -7.11 -12.95
C TYR A 59 -2.90 -8.40 -12.26
N ALA A 60 -3.13 -8.55 -10.96
CA ALA A 60 -2.68 -9.72 -10.21
C ALA A 60 -3.42 -11.00 -10.61
N VAL A 61 -4.73 -10.92 -10.87
CA VAL A 61 -5.61 -12.07 -11.08
C VAL A 61 -6.38 -11.92 -12.40
N PRO A 62 -5.70 -11.83 -13.55
CA PRO A 62 -6.28 -11.36 -14.81
C PRO A 62 -7.37 -12.28 -15.38
N ASP A 63 -7.30 -13.57 -15.08
CA ASP A 63 -8.17 -14.60 -15.63
C ASP A 63 -9.49 -14.73 -14.86
N LEU A 64 -9.66 -13.95 -13.78
CA LEU A 64 -10.91 -13.90 -13.04
C LEU A 64 -12.01 -13.24 -13.91
N PRO A 65 -13.21 -13.83 -14.03
CA PRO A 65 -14.30 -13.19 -14.77
C PRO A 65 -14.65 -11.84 -14.17
N GLU A 66 -14.95 -10.86 -15.03
CA GLU A 66 -15.19 -9.46 -14.64
C GLU A 66 -16.24 -9.29 -13.52
N THR A 67 -17.25 -10.18 -13.47
CA THR A 67 -18.31 -10.18 -12.46
C THR A 67 -17.84 -10.53 -11.05
N HIS A 68 -16.64 -11.08 -10.87
CA HIS A 68 -16.13 -11.52 -9.56
C HIS A 68 -15.09 -10.58 -8.94
N TYR A 69 -14.71 -9.48 -9.61
CA TYR A 69 -13.73 -8.56 -9.04
C TYR A 69 -14.23 -7.84 -7.78
N ASP A 70 -15.54 -7.60 -7.66
CA ASP A 70 -16.11 -7.04 -6.44
C ASP A 70 -15.96 -8.00 -5.25
N ASP A 71 -16.14 -9.31 -5.48
CA ASP A 71 -15.90 -10.34 -4.46
C ASP A 71 -14.43 -10.38 -4.06
N LEU A 72 -13.51 -10.32 -5.04
CA LEU A 72 -12.06 -10.30 -4.81
C LEU A 72 -11.63 -9.05 -4.03
N VAL A 73 -12.16 -7.87 -4.37
CA VAL A 73 -11.90 -6.61 -3.66
C VAL A 73 -12.36 -6.72 -2.19
N ASN A 74 -13.54 -7.28 -1.96
CA ASN A 74 -14.07 -7.45 -0.61
C ASN A 74 -13.25 -8.47 0.18
N ALA A 75 -12.84 -9.58 -0.43
CA ALA A 75 -11.97 -10.56 0.19
C ALA A 75 -10.60 -9.97 0.55
N TYR A 76 -9.98 -9.23 -0.37
CA TYR A 76 -8.72 -8.53 -0.13
C TYR A 76 -8.83 -7.58 1.07
N ARG A 77 -9.89 -6.76 1.13
CA ARG A 77 -10.10 -5.83 2.25
C ARG A 77 -10.19 -6.58 3.58
N ARG A 78 -10.88 -7.72 3.65
CA ARG A 78 -10.96 -8.51 4.88
C ARG A 78 -9.58 -8.99 5.33
N HIS A 79 -8.81 -9.61 4.43
CA HIS A 79 -7.48 -10.15 4.74
C HIS A 79 -6.45 -9.08 5.07
N TYR A 80 -6.51 -7.92 4.38
CA TYR A 80 -5.58 -6.82 4.68
C TYR A 80 -5.91 -6.17 6.03
N LEU A 81 -7.19 -5.85 6.28
CA LEU A 81 -7.61 -5.12 7.49
C LEU A 81 -7.60 -5.97 8.76
N SER A 82 -7.45 -7.30 8.66
CA SER A 82 -7.28 -8.16 9.84
C SER A 82 -5.89 -8.09 10.45
N GLY A 83 -4.88 -7.68 9.68
CA GLY A 83 -3.48 -7.63 10.13
C GLY A 83 -2.78 -6.27 9.95
N ASP A 84 -3.48 -5.25 9.42
CA ASP A 84 -2.87 -3.95 9.13
C ASP A 84 -2.37 -3.19 10.36
N HIS A 85 -2.96 -3.44 11.53
CA HIS A 85 -2.53 -2.88 12.81
C HIS A 85 -1.17 -3.40 13.30
N GLU A 86 -0.66 -4.49 12.72
CA GLU A 86 0.67 -5.03 13.02
C GLU A 86 1.77 -4.40 12.14
N LEU A 87 1.39 -3.60 11.14
CA LEU A 87 2.32 -2.98 10.21
C LEU A 87 2.97 -1.75 10.84
N THR A 88 4.27 -1.62 10.65
CA THR A 88 5.07 -0.52 11.18
C THR A 88 5.76 0.25 10.06
N LEU A 89 6.12 1.50 10.34
CA LEU A 89 7.00 2.26 9.46
C LEU A 89 8.35 1.53 9.30
N PHE A 90 9.00 1.71 8.15
CA PHE A 90 10.38 1.25 7.99
C PHE A 90 11.30 1.96 8.99
N ALA A 91 12.33 1.24 9.44
CA ALA A 91 13.34 1.80 10.32
C ALA A 91 13.97 3.06 9.70
N GLY A 92 14.03 4.15 10.48
CA GLY A 92 14.60 5.42 10.04
C GLY A 92 13.64 6.38 9.33
N VAL A 93 12.39 5.97 9.06
CA VAL A 93 11.38 6.87 8.47
C VAL A 93 11.09 8.05 9.38
N GLU A 94 10.80 7.82 10.66
CA GLU A 94 10.51 8.92 11.60
C GLU A 94 11.66 9.95 11.70
N PRO A 95 12.93 9.56 11.93
CA PRO A 95 14.06 10.51 11.90
C PRO A 95 14.19 11.26 10.57
N LEU A 96 13.99 10.59 9.43
CA LEU A 96 14.05 11.21 8.12
C LEU A 96 12.99 12.31 7.97
N LEU A 97 11.74 12.01 8.34
CA LEU A 97 10.64 12.97 8.24
C LEU A 97 10.87 14.19 9.15
N GLN A 98 11.36 13.96 10.38
CA GLN A 98 11.74 15.04 11.31
C GLN A 98 12.86 15.91 10.74
N GLN A 99 13.88 15.31 10.12
CA GLN A 99 14.97 16.04 9.49
C GLN A 99 14.46 16.92 8.33
N LEU A 100 13.63 16.36 7.43
CA LEU A 100 13.08 17.12 6.31
C LEU A 100 12.25 18.32 6.78
N GLN A 101 11.48 18.14 7.85
CA GLN A 101 10.73 19.24 8.47
C GLN A 101 11.66 20.30 9.07
N ALA A 102 12.73 19.91 9.78
CA ALA A 102 13.72 20.84 10.34
C ALA A 102 14.47 21.62 9.25
N GLU A 103 14.61 21.05 8.05
CA GLU A 103 15.15 21.71 6.87
C GLU A 103 14.15 22.66 6.17
N ASN A 104 12.96 22.89 6.76
CA ASN A 104 11.86 23.69 6.19
C ASN A 104 11.35 23.16 4.84
N ARG A 105 11.34 21.84 4.66
CA ARG A 105 10.75 21.19 3.48
C ARG A 105 9.33 20.75 3.77
N TRP A 106 8.49 20.87 2.74
CA TRP A 106 7.17 20.27 2.74
C TRP A 106 7.31 18.77 2.51
N VAL A 107 6.51 17.99 3.23
CA VAL A 107 6.41 16.54 3.04
C VAL A 107 4.97 16.19 2.70
N ALA A 108 4.79 15.36 1.67
CA ALA A 108 3.48 14.88 1.25
C ALA A 108 3.53 13.38 0.94
N VAL A 109 2.33 12.78 0.88
CA VAL A 109 2.14 11.38 0.45
C VAL A 109 1.36 11.36 -0.86
N ALA A 110 1.84 10.60 -1.83
CA ALA A 110 1.13 10.26 -3.06
C ALA A 110 1.04 8.74 -3.18
N THR A 111 -0.16 8.19 -3.02
CA THR A 111 -0.37 6.74 -2.90
C THR A 111 -1.63 6.29 -3.66
N GLY A 112 -1.64 5.03 -4.11
CA GLY A 112 -2.83 4.37 -4.68
C GLY A 112 -3.92 4.01 -3.66
N LYS A 113 -3.64 4.14 -2.34
CA LYS A 113 -4.66 3.95 -1.29
C LYS A 113 -5.78 4.98 -1.42
N SER A 114 -6.99 4.57 -1.10
CA SER A 114 -8.08 5.53 -0.90
C SER A 114 -7.77 6.46 0.28
N ARG A 115 -8.35 7.68 0.28
CA ARG A 115 -8.21 8.62 1.41
C ARG A 115 -8.59 7.98 2.74
N LEU A 116 -9.68 7.19 2.76
CA LEU A 116 -10.11 6.47 3.96
C LEU A 116 -9.07 5.45 4.42
N GLY A 117 -8.51 4.67 3.48
CA GLY A 117 -7.47 3.68 3.78
C GLY A 117 -6.19 4.30 4.30
N LEU A 118 -5.75 5.44 3.73
CA LEU A 118 -4.58 6.16 4.21
C LEU A 118 -4.83 6.78 5.60
N ASN A 119 -5.98 7.41 5.83
CA ASN A 119 -6.29 7.99 7.13
C ASN A 119 -6.34 6.92 8.25
N ARG A 120 -6.85 5.72 7.94
CA ARG A 120 -6.81 4.59 8.86
C ARG A 120 -5.37 4.23 9.18
N ALA A 121 -4.53 3.99 8.16
CA ALA A 121 -3.12 3.65 8.35
C ALA A 121 -2.40 4.69 9.23
N LEU A 122 -2.55 5.98 8.93
CA LEU A 122 -1.98 7.07 9.72
C LEU A 122 -2.45 7.10 11.19
N GLY A 123 -3.61 6.55 11.51
CA GLY A 123 -4.13 6.51 12.88
C GLY A 123 -3.46 5.45 13.77
N HIS A 124 -2.71 4.52 13.18
CA HIS A 124 -2.06 3.41 13.90
C HIS A 124 -0.64 3.13 13.39
N SER A 125 -0.05 4.05 12.62
CA SER A 125 1.35 4.02 12.16
C SER A 125 2.20 5.00 12.95
#